data_AF-A0A921B942-F1
#
_entry.id   AF-A0A921B942-F1
#
_cell.length_a   1.000
_cell.length_b   1.000
_cell.length_c   1.000
_cell.angle_alpha   90.00
_cell.angle_beta   90.00
_cell.angle_gamma   90.00
#
_symmetry.space_group_name_H-M   'P 1'
#
loop_
_entity.id
_entity.type
_entity.pdbx_description
1 polymer ?
#
loop_
_entity_poly.entity_id
_entity_poly.type
_entity_poly.pdbx_seq_one_letter_code
_entity_poly.pdbx_strand_id
1 'polypeptide(L)'
;MALNVLEHDMSVKQAVVSPRVHHQWLPDVLLMEEGFSPDTVTLLEKMGHTIRSSRTMGSVQAIIYKDKYFYGAADPRRPSSGAVAVNP
;
A
#
# COMPACT_ATOMS: atom_id res chain seq x y z
N MET A 1 -3.53 -3.44 1.30
CA MET A 1 -3.17 -3.95 2.65
C MET A 1 -3.51 -5.43 2.75
N ALA A 2 -4.79 -5.82 2.86
CA ALA A 2 -5.15 -7.23 3.05
C ALA A 2 -4.60 -8.15 1.95
N LEU A 3 -4.76 -7.79 0.67
CA LEU A 3 -4.21 -8.54 -0.46
C LEU A 3 -2.69 -8.75 -0.33
N ASN A 4 -1.94 -7.71 0.04
CA ASN A 4 -0.49 -7.80 0.21
C ASN A 4 -0.08 -8.81 1.29
N VAL A 5 -0.84 -8.91 2.38
CA VAL A 5 -0.56 -9.89 3.44
C VAL A 5 -0.99 -11.28 3.01
N LEU A 6 -2.22 -11.41 2.50
CA LEU A 6 -2.86 -12.71 2.28
C LEU A 6 -2.34 -13.41 1.03
N GLU A 7 -2.11 -12.67 -0.05
CA GLU A 7 -1.72 -13.22 -1.36
C GLU A 7 -0.21 -13.11 -1.60
N HIS A 8 0.42 -12.02 -1.15
CA HIS A 8 1.84 -11.77 -1.39
C HIS A 8 2.74 -12.11 -0.21
N ASP A 9 2.20 -12.75 0.83
CA ASP A 9 2.89 -13.15 2.08
C ASP A 9 3.76 -12.04 2.68
N MET A 10 3.33 -10.78 2.53
CA MET A 10 4.06 -9.64 3.06
C MET A 10 3.86 -9.51 4.57
N SER A 11 4.92 -9.16 5.29
CA SER A 11 4.79 -8.70 6.67
C SER A 11 3.90 -7.45 6.75
N VAL A 12 3.33 -7.18 7.94
CA VAL A 12 2.48 -6.00 8.17
C VAL A 12 3.17 -4.69 7.73
N LYS A 13 4.48 -4.57 7.96
CA LYS A 13 5.23 -3.37 7.60
C LYS A 13 5.39 -3.26 6.10
N GLN A 14 5.79 -4.34 5.41
CA GLN A 14 5.87 -4.37 3.94
C GLN A 14 4.52 -4.00 3.33
N ALA A 15 3.44 -4.66 3.75
CA ALA A 15 2.10 -4.43 3.24
C ALA A 15 1.60 -2.98 3.42
N VAL A 16 1.96 -2.32 4.53
CA VAL A 16 1.61 -0.92 4.80
C VAL A 16 2.43 0.04 3.94
N VAL A 17 3.74 -0.19 3.78
CA VAL A 17 4.61 0.75 3.06
C VAL A 17 4.54 0.61 1.55
N SER A 18 4.16 -0.57 1.02
CA SER A 18 4.05 -0.82 -0.42
C SER A 18 3.28 0.29 -1.16
N PRO A 19 3.73 0.69 -2.37
CA PRO A 19 3.00 1.62 -3.23
C PRO A 19 1.56 1.17 -3.49
N ARG A 20 0.66 2.14 -3.60
CA ARG A 20 -0.77 1.91 -3.78
C ARG A 20 -1.22 2.33 -5.18
N VAL A 21 -2.24 1.64 -5.66
CA VAL A 21 -2.96 1.91 -6.91
C VAL A 21 -4.45 1.97 -6.63
N HIS A 22 -5.19 2.84 -7.33
CA HIS A 22 -6.63 3.04 -7.16
C HIS A 22 -7.32 3.36 -8.48
N HIS A 23 -8.50 2.77 -8.71
CA HIS A 23 -9.40 3.10 -9.80
C HIS A 23 -10.83 3.10 -9.28
N GLN A 24 -11.59 4.16 -9.56
CA GLN A 24 -12.93 4.37 -9.00
C GLN A 24 -14.03 4.51 -10.06
N TRP A 25 -13.79 3.90 -11.23
CA TRP A 25 -14.62 3.97 -12.43
C TRP A 25 -14.68 5.36 -13.08
N LEU A 26 -15.12 6.40 -12.35
CA LEU A 26 -15.11 7.78 -12.82
C LEU A 26 -14.32 8.70 -11.86
N PRO A 27 -13.42 9.56 -12.38
CA PRO A 27 -12.92 9.58 -13.76
C PRO A 27 -12.18 8.28 -14.12
N ASP A 28 -12.15 7.94 -15.41
CA ASP A 28 -11.53 6.72 -15.95
C ASP A 28 -10.00 6.88 -16.01
N VAL A 29 -9.37 6.84 -14.83
CA VAL A 29 -7.93 6.98 -14.64
C VAL A 29 -7.44 6.03 -13.56
N LEU A 30 -6.28 5.41 -13.81
CA LEU A 30 -5.57 4.60 -12.83
C LEU A 30 -4.63 5.50 -12.04
N LEU A 31 -4.98 5.75 -10.78
CA LEU A 31 -4.14 6.51 -9.86
C LEU A 31 -3.05 5.59 -9.29
N MET A 32 -1.79 5.99 -9.43
CA MET A 32 -0.64 5.22 -8.93
C MET A 32 0.28 6.10 -8.10
N GLU A 33 0.67 5.64 -6.91
CA GLU A 33 1.77 6.24 -6.16
C GLU A 33 3.13 5.95 -6.84
N GLU A 34 4.18 6.65 -6.41
CA GLU A 34 5.55 6.33 -6.81
C GLU A 34 6.00 4.96 -6.26
N GLY A 35 6.92 4.31 -6.97
CA GLY A 35 7.55 3.04 -6.57
C GLY A 35 7.15 1.82 -7.40
N PHE A 36 6.29 1.97 -8.42
CA PHE A 36 6.08 0.94 -9.43
C PHE A 36 7.18 0.97 -10.50
N SER A 37 7.51 -0.21 -11.05
CA SER A 37 8.49 -0.31 -12.14
C SER A 37 8.03 0.46 -13.38
N PRO A 38 8.93 1.20 -14.07
CA PRO A 38 8.61 1.82 -15.35
C PRO A 38 8.07 0.82 -16.39
N ASP A 39 8.58 -0.42 -16.38
CA ASP A 39 8.13 -1.47 -17.29
C ASP A 39 6.65 -1.83 -17.03
N THR A 40 6.26 -1.93 -15.77
CA THR A 40 4.86 -2.18 -15.37
C THR A 40 3.95 -1.04 -15.81
N VAL A 41 4.40 0.20 -15.65
CA VAL A 41 3.64 1.39 -16.11
C VAL A 41 3.42 1.33 -17.62
N THR A 42 4.48 1.08 -18.41
CA THR A 42 4.36 0.94 -19.87
C THR A 42 3.45 -0.21 -20.29
N LEU A 43 3.47 -1.34 -19.58
CA LEU A 43 2.57 -2.46 -19.86
C LEU A 43 1.10 -2.09 -19.61
N LEU A 44 0.80 -1.40 -18.51
CA LEU A 44 -0.55 -0.95 -18.18
C LEU A 44 -1.08 0.09 -19.19
N GLU A 45 -0.24 1.02 -19.64
CA GLU A 45 -0.60 1.97 -20.71
C GLU A 45 -0.93 1.25 -22.02
N LYS A 46 -0.14 0.23 -22.40
CA LYS A 46 -0.42 -0.62 -23.58
C LYS A 46 -1.72 -1.40 -23.46
N MET A 47 -2.16 -1.70 -22.25
CA MET A 47 -3.46 -2.32 -21.97
C MET A 47 -4.63 -1.32 -22.04
N GLY A 48 -4.36 -0.03 -22.25
CA GLY A 48 -5.36 1.02 -22.41
C GLY A 48 -5.64 1.83 -21.14
N HIS A 49 -4.90 1.61 -20.05
CA HIS A 49 -5.09 2.39 -18.82
C HIS A 49 -4.50 3.80 -18.97
N THR A 50 -5.31 4.81 -18.64
CA THR A 50 -4.79 6.19 -18.47
C THR A 50 -4.21 6.33 -17.07
N ILE A 51 -2.90 6.32 -16.95
CA ILE A 51 -2.22 6.41 -15.66
C ILE A 51 -2.05 7.87 -15.24
N ARG A 52 -2.32 8.15 -13.97
CA ARG A 52 -2.05 9.44 -13.35
C ARG A 52 -1.29 9.24 -12.05
N SER A 53 -0.14 9.92 -11.93
CA SER A 53 0.59 9.94 -10.66
C SER A 53 -0.28 10.57 -9.57
N SER A 54 -0.38 9.86 -8.45
CA SER A 54 -1.09 10.29 -7.26
C SER A 54 -0.11 10.77 -6.21
N ARG A 55 -0.57 11.72 -5.38
CA ARG A 55 0.02 11.91 -4.05
C ARG A 55 -0.18 10.64 -3.22
N THR A 56 0.40 10.62 -2.02
CA THR A 56 0.19 9.55 -1.07
C THR A 56 -1.31 9.33 -0.78
N MET A 57 -1.75 8.07 -0.80
CA MET A 57 -3.13 7.67 -0.65
C MET A 57 -3.37 7.06 0.72
N GLY A 58 -4.16 7.72 1.57
CA GLY A 58 -4.56 7.20 2.88
C GLY A 58 -3.45 7.19 3.94
N SER A 59 -3.78 6.68 5.12
CA SER A 59 -2.89 6.56 6.29
C SER A 59 -3.25 5.30 7.08
N VAL A 60 -2.74 4.15 6.65
CA VAL A 60 -3.09 2.85 7.23
C VAL A 60 -2.29 2.57 8.50
N GLN A 61 -2.99 2.43 9.62
CA GLN A 61 -2.42 1.94 10.88
C GLN A 61 -2.92 0.51 11.07
N ALA A 62 -2.01 -0.47 11.08
CA ALA A 62 -2.40 -1.88 11.05
C ALA A 62 -1.70 -2.67 12.15
N ILE A 63 -2.42 -3.65 12.70
CA ILE A 63 -1.91 -4.67 13.61
C ILE A 63 -2.34 -6.02 13.04
N ILE A 64 -1.42 -6.97 12.98
CA ILE A 64 -1.67 -8.37 12.60
C ILE A 64 -1.33 -9.27 13.77
N TYR A 65 -2.21 -10.22 14.07
CA TYR A 65 -1.93 -11.29 15.01
C TYR A 65 -1.47 -12.54 14.26
N LYS A 66 -0.25 -13.00 14.55
CA LYS A 66 0.34 -14.19 13.93
C LYS A 66 1.28 -14.86 14.93
N ASP A 67 1.24 -16.19 15.02
CA ASP A 67 2.14 -16.99 15.87
C ASP A 67 2.19 -16.53 17.34
N LYS A 68 1.03 -16.11 17.89
CA LYS A 68 0.87 -15.55 19.24
C LYS A 68 1.47 -14.16 19.47
N TYR A 69 1.98 -13.51 18.43
CA TYR A 69 2.52 -12.16 18.48
C TYR A 69 1.62 -11.16 17.75
N PHE A 70 1.65 -9.92 18.23
CA PHE A 70 1.07 -8.76 17.53
C PHE A 70 2.17 -8.01 16.79
N TYR A 71 2.01 -7.88 15.48
CA TYR A 71 2.89 -7.09 14.63
C TYR A 71 2.17 -5.80 14.23
N GLY A 72 2.66 -4.65 14.68
CA GLY A 72 2.11 -3.34 14.35
C GLY A 72 2.93 -2.60 13.30
N ALA A 73 2.27 -1.89 12.39
CA ALA A 73 2.92 -0.93 11.50
C ALA A 73 2.08 0.33 11.30
N ALA A 74 2.77 1.46 11.42
CA ALA A 74 2.27 2.78 11.07
C ALA A 74 2.67 3.18 9.64
N ASP A 75 1.77 3.87 8.96
CA ASP A 75 1.97 4.40 7.60
C ASP A 75 2.99 5.54 7.58
N PRO A 76 4.16 5.37 6.93
CA PRO A 76 5.16 6.44 6.85
C PRO A 76 4.66 7.65 6.06
N ARG A 77 3.59 7.51 5.25
CA ARG A 77 2.97 8.63 4.52
C ARG A 77 2.38 9.67 5.46
N ARG A 78 2.12 9.33 6.73
CA ARG A 78 1.66 10.26 7.75
C ARG A 78 2.81 10.62 8.71
N PRO A 79 3.27 11.88 8.70
CA PRO A 79 4.28 12.34 9.65
C PRO A 79 3.86 12.10 11.10
N SER A 80 4.83 11.80 11.96
CA SER A 80 4.63 11.57 13.40
C SER A 80 3.70 10.39 13.75
N SER A 81 3.39 9.51 12.79
CA SER A 81 2.71 8.25 13.09
C SER A 81 3.68 7.24 13.73
N GLY A 82 3.14 6.30 14.51
CA GLY A 82 3.95 5.31 15.22
C GLY A 82 3.12 4.08 15.59
N ALA A 83 3.79 2.93 15.68
CA ALA A 83 3.24 1.71 16.22
C ALA A 83 4.08 1.33 17.44
N VAL A 84 3.43 1.21 18.61
CA VAL A 84 4.10 0.97 19.88
C VAL A 84 3.45 -0.26 20.52
N ALA A 85 4.28 -1.20 20.98
CA ALA A 85 3.81 -2.30 21.81
C ALA A 85 3.52 -1.77 23.22
N VAL A 86 2.32 -2.07 23.73
CA VAL A 86 1.96 -1.80 25.12
C VAL A 86 2.12 -3.10 25.91
N ASN A 87 3.13 -3.08 26.80
CA ASN A 87 3.64 -4.14 27.69
C ASN A 87 4.62 -5.19 27.09
N PRO A 88 5.78 -5.42 27.76
CA PRO A 88 6.80 -6.42 27.40
C PRO A 88 6.43 -7.86 27.80
#